data_AF-A0A133YUB1-F1
#
_entry.id   AF-A0A133YUB1-F1
#
_cell.length_a   1.000
_cell.length_b   1.000
_cell.length_c   1.000
_cell.angle_alpha   90.00
_cell.angle_beta   90.00
_cell.angle_gamma   90.00
#
_symmetry.space_group_name_H-M   'P 1'
#
loop_
_entity.id
_entity.type
_entity.pdbx_description
1 polymer ?
#
loop_
_entity_poly.entity_id
_entity_poly.type
_entity_poly.pdbx_seq_one_letter_code
_entity_poly.pdbx_strand_id
1 'polypeptide(L)'
;MSKSTHFFGQPVYGQLIKSLDRDKIVDMSRRNGEEKYVKSFDGYTHLQTMLFAVIMRFDSLREIEAAMTAEVRKLHHVGIEKAPKRSTLSDANARRDERFFEEVYRDLYKQNKDKLLLLPAKPTFSMPN
;
A
#
# COMPACT_ATOMS: atom_id res chain seq x y z
N MET A 1 -17.50 -1.59 29.68
CA MET A 1 -16.92 -1.98 28.37
C MET A 1 -15.58 -1.30 28.21
N SER A 2 -14.49 -2.04 28.41
CA SER A 2 -13.13 -1.51 28.29
C SER A 2 -12.86 -1.12 26.83
N LYS A 3 -12.53 0.15 26.58
CA LYS A 3 -11.92 0.57 25.32
C LYS A 3 -10.49 0.03 25.35
N SER A 4 -10.18 -0.95 24.50
CA SER A 4 -8.81 -1.34 24.25
C SER A 4 -8.07 -0.19 23.57
N THR A 5 -7.48 0.68 24.37
CA THR A 5 -6.62 1.81 23.94
C THR A 5 -5.15 1.38 23.78
N HIS A 6 -4.85 0.09 23.98
CA HIS A 6 -3.53 -0.47 23.69
C HIS A 6 -3.37 -0.79 22.20
N PHE A 7 -3.18 0.24 21.37
CA PHE A 7 -2.56 0.10 20.06
C PHE A 7 -1.06 0.41 20.23
N PHE A 8 -0.31 -0.55 20.77
CA PHE A 8 1.14 -0.46 20.84
C PHE A 8 1.69 -0.49 19.41
N GLY A 9 2.44 0.54 19.03
CA GLY A 9 3.03 0.68 17.70
C GLY A 9 2.02 1.20 16.67
N GLN A 10 2.43 2.20 15.91
CA GLN A 10 1.74 2.56 14.68
C GLN A 10 1.48 1.28 13.87
N PRO A 11 0.27 1.03 13.32
CA PRO A 11 -0.01 -0.19 12.56
C PRO A 11 1.10 -0.41 11.53
N VAL A 12 1.59 -1.64 11.33
CA VAL A 12 2.65 -1.95 10.35
C VAL A 12 2.33 -1.34 8.99
N TYR A 13 1.05 -1.39 8.60
CA TYR A 13 0.54 -0.68 7.43
C TYR A 13 0.80 0.83 7.47
N GLY A 14 0.46 1.50 8.57
CA GLY A 14 0.74 2.93 8.73
C GLY A 14 2.24 3.24 8.73
N GLN A 15 3.10 2.38 9.26
CA GLN A 15 4.56 2.57 9.19
C GLN A 15 5.05 2.43 7.74
N LEU A 16 4.56 1.43 7.01
CA LEU A 16 4.83 1.23 5.60
C LEU A 16 4.41 2.46 4.80
N ILE A 17 3.18 2.95 4.98
CA ILE A 17 2.69 4.13 4.26
C ILE A 17 3.53 5.37 4.57
N LYS A 18 3.95 5.59 5.83
CA LYS A 18 4.84 6.72 6.16
C LYS A 18 6.23 6.64 5.52
N SER A 19 6.67 5.45 5.11
CA SER A 19 7.95 5.29 4.42
C SER A 19 7.88 5.62 2.93
N LEU A 20 6.68 5.81 2.39
CA LEU A 20 6.45 6.11 0.98
C LEU A 20 6.43 7.63 0.75
N ASP A 21 7.15 8.07 -0.27
CA ASP A 21 7.11 9.46 -0.73
C ASP A 21 5.89 9.67 -1.65
N ARG A 22 4.85 10.32 -1.11
CA ARG A 22 3.60 10.57 -1.82
C ARG A 22 3.81 11.34 -3.11
N ASP A 23 4.53 12.46 -3.05
CA ASP A 23 4.66 13.37 -4.20
C ASP A 23 5.42 12.69 -5.33
N LYS A 24 6.49 11.97 -4.99
CA LYS A 24 7.25 11.17 -5.95
C LYS A 24 6.41 10.07 -6.62
N ILE A 25 5.57 9.37 -5.85
CA ILE A 25 4.71 8.30 -6.39
C ILE A 25 3.61 8.88 -7.29
N VAL A 26 3.01 10.01 -6.90
CA VAL A 26 2.03 10.70 -7.75
C VAL A 26 2.68 11.15 -9.06
N ASP A 27 3.92 11.67 -9.01
CA ASP A 27 4.65 12.07 -10.21
C ASP A 27 5.05 10.88 -11.11
N MET A 28 5.36 9.71 -10.53
CA MET A 28 5.52 8.46 -11.29
C MET A 28 4.23 8.12 -12.05
N SER A 29 3.07 8.12 -11.38
CA SER A 29 1.81 7.77 -12.04
C SER A 29 1.42 8.78 -13.13
N ARG A 30 1.71 10.07 -12.92
CA ARG A 30 1.51 11.11 -13.96
C ARG A 30 2.36 10.87 -15.20
N ARG A 31 3.63 10.50 -15.03
CA ARG A 31 4.56 10.25 -16.15
C ARG A 31 4.14 9.06 -17.02
N ASN A 32 3.50 8.06 -16.43
CA ASN A 32 2.96 6.91 -17.16
C ASN A 32 1.64 7.22 -17.89
N GLY A 33 1.10 8.44 -17.76
CA GLY A 33 -0.13 8.88 -18.42
C GLY A 33 -1.42 8.38 -17.76
N GLU A 34 -1.31 7.72 -16.62
CA GLU A 34 -2.39 6.99 -15.96
C GLU A 34 -3.30 7.87 -15.08
N GLU A 35 -2.87 9.11 -14.84
CA GLU A 35 -3.61 10.10 -14.05
C GLU A 35 -4.56 10.97 -14.90
N LYS A 36 -4.67 10.71 -16.21
CA LYS A 36 -5.51 11.52 -17.10
C LYS A 36 -6.98 11.40 -16.68
N TYR A 37 -7.60 12.54 -16.36
CA TYR A 37 -8.99 12.66 -15.88
C TYR A 37 -9.27 12.02 -14.50
N VAL A 38 -8.24 11.66 -13.73
CA VAL A 38 -8.41 11.18 -12.36
C VAL A 38 -8.73 12.36 -11.45
N LYS A 39 -9.97 12.41 -10.94
CA LYS A 39 -10.46 13.45 -10.02
C LYS A 39 -10.29 13.08 -8.55
N SER A 40 -10.18 11.80 -8.27
CA SER A 40 -10.06 11.17 -6.96
C SER A 40 -9.51 9.77 -7.17
N PHE A 41 -8.81 9.20 -6.19
CA PHE A 41 -8.15 7.89 -6.31
C PHE A 41 -6.93 7.90 -7.27
N ASP A 42 -5.98 8.79 -6.96
CA ASP A 42 -4.68 8.87 -7.63
C ASP A 42 -3.82 7.60 -7.40
N GLY A 43 -2.69 7.52 -8.09
CA GLY A 43 -1.82 6.35 -8.08
C GLY A 43 -1.28 6.02 -6.70
N TYR A 44 -1.11 7.04 -5.86
CA TYR A 44 -0.76 6.85 -4.46
C TYR A 44 -1.89 6.17 -3.68
N THR A 45 -3.12 6.65 -3.81
CA THR A 45 -4.30 6.04 -3.16
C THR A 45 -4.57 4.62 -3.69
N HIS A 46 -4.33 4.39 -4.99
CA HIS A 46 -4.42 3.07 -5.60
C HIS A 46 -3.36 2.12 -5.05
N LEU A 47 -2.10 2.56 -4.98
CA LEU A 47 -1.01 1.79 -4.36
C LEU A 47 -1.32 1.40 -2.92
N GLN A 48 -1.78 2.35 -2.10
CA GLN A 48 -2.21 2.09 -0.73
C GLN A 48 -3.30 1.00 -0.67
N THR A 49 -4.30 1.09 -1.56
CA THR A 49 -5.39 0.11 -1.65
C THR A 49 -4.88 -1.28 -2.00
N MET A 50 -3.96 -1.37 -2.98
CA MET A 50 -3.39 -2.66 -3.39
C MET A 50 -2.50 -3.27 -2.29
N LEU A 51 -1.71 -2.45 -1.59
CA LEU A 51 -0.91 -2.90 -0.44
C LEU A 51 -1.82 -3.42 0.68
N PHE A 52 -2.91 -2.71 0.97
CA PHE A 52 -3.90 -3.15 1.96
C PHE A 52 -4.50 -4.51 1.58
N ALA A 53 -4.89 -4.67 0.30
CA ALA A 53 -5.42 -5.94 -0.20
C ALA A 53 -4.43 -7.10 -0.07
N VAL A 54 -3.16 -6.88 -0.43
CA VAL A 54 -2.11 -7.91 -0.34
C VAL A 54 -1.80 -8.30 1.10
N ILE A 55 -1.68 -7.32 2.01
CA ILE A 55 -1.39 -7.57 3.43
C ILE A 55 -2.54 -8.32 4.10
N MET A 56 -3.78 -7.98 3.76
CA MET A 56 -4.98 -8.61 4.31
C MET A 56 -5.38 -9.90 3.58
N ARG A 57 -4.72 -10.24 2.47
CA ARG A 57 -5.02 -11.39 1.61
C ARG A 57 -6.45 -11.41 1.07
N PHE A 58 -6.90 -10.28 0.53
CA PHE A 58 -8.19 -10.21 -0.15
C PHE A 58 -8.05 -10.65 -1.61
N ASP A 59 -8.94 -11.53 -2.04
CA ASP A 59 -8.93 -12.10 -3.39
C ASP A 59 -9.96 -11.44 -4.32
N SER A 60 -10.83 -10.57 -3.80
CA SER A 60 -11.86 -9.91 -4.59
C SER A 60 -11.99 -8.41 -4.32
N LEU A 61 -12.39 -7.66 -5.36
CA LEU A 61 -12.70 -6.22 -5.24
C LEU A 61 -13.80 -5.94 -4.20
N ARG A 62 -14.72 -6.90 -4.01
CA ARG A 62 -15.80 -6.79 -3.02
C ARG A 62 -15.26 -6.85 -1.59
N GLU A 63 -14.32 -7.75 -1.32
CA GLU A 63 -13.67 -7.84 -0.01
C GLU A 63 -12.88 -6.58 0.29
N ILE A 64 -12.13 -6.07 -0.69
CA ILE A 64 -11.35 -4.83 -0.56
C ILE A 64 -12.28 -3.66 -0.23
N GLU A 65 -13.36 -3.45 -1.01
CA GLU A 65 -14.33 -2.37 -0.75
C GLU A 65 -14.97 -2.50 0.63
N ALA A 66 -15.43 -3.70 1.00
CA ALA A 66 -16.10 -3.93 2.27
C ALA A 66 -15.18 -3.67 3.46
N ALA A 67 -13.95 -4.19 3.42
CA ALA A 67 -12.97 -4.00 4.47
C ALA A 67 -12.52 -2.54 4.59
N MET A 68 -12.21 -1.87 3.48
CA MET A 68 -11.84 -0.46 3.50
C MET A 68 -12.98 0.44 3.98
N THR A 69 -14.24 0.11 3.64
CA THR A 69 -15.41 0.84 4.14
C THR A 69 -15.57 0.66 5.65
N ALA A 70 -15.41 -0.55 6.16
CA ALA A 70 -15.47 -0.84 7.60
C ALA A 70 -14.34 -0.12 8.37
N GLU A 71 -13.15 -0.02 7.77
CA GLU A 71 -11.95 0.52 8.39
C GLU A 71 -11.65 1.98 8.03
N VAL A 72 -12.53 2.66 7.30
CA VAL A 72 -12.29 4.01 6.75
C VAL A 72 -11.86 5.03 7.81
N ARG A 73 -12.42 4.95 9.02
CA ARG A 73 -12.06 5.84 10.14
C ARG A 73 -10.60 5.65 10.57
N LYS A 74 -10.10 4.41 10.55
CA LYS A 74 -8.69 4.11 10.85
C LYS A 74 -7.78 4.51 9.68
N LEU A 75 -8.25 4.32 8.45
CA LEU A 75 -7.52 4.64 7.23
C LEU A 75 -7.37 6.15 6.98
N HIS A 76 -8.28 6.96 7.51
CA HIS A 76 -8.16 8.43 7.47
C HIS A 76 -6.87 8.93 8.11
N HIS A 77 -6.38 8.26 9.17
CA HIS A 77 -5.13 8.62 9.84
C HIS A 77 -3.86 8.33 9.01
N VAL A 78 -3.99 7.58 7.90
CA VAL A 78 -2.90 7.26 6.98
C VAL A 78 -3.10 7.85 5.58
N GLY A 79 -4.02 8.82 5.45
CA GLY A 79 -4.22 9.60 4.24
C GLY A 79 -5.28 9.07 3.27
N ILE A 80 -6.07 8.06 3.65
CA ILE A 80 -7.21 7.59 2.85
C ILE A 80 -8.48 8.25 3.38
N GLU A 81 -8.94 9.31 2.72
CA GLU A 81 -10.13 10.05 3.15
C GLU A 81 -11.43 9.28 2.90
N LYS A 82 -11.46 8.45 1.86
CA LYS A 82 -12.67 7.73 1.44
C LYS A 82 -12.30 6.35 0.90
N ALA A 83 -13.06 5.34 1.32
CA ALA A 83 -12.96 4.01 0.73
C ALA A 83 -13.35 4.05 -0.76
N PRO A 84 -12.56 3.44 -1.66
CA PRO A 84 -12.91 3.38 -3.07
C PRO A 84 -14.15 2.51 -3.25
N LYS A 85 -15.06 2.95 -4.14
CA LYS A 85 -16.14 2.08 -4.61
C LYS A 85 -15.57 0.96 -5.47
N ARG A 86 -16.23 -0.19 -5.48
CA ARG A 86 -15.79 -1.34 -6.30
C ARG A 86 -15.60 -0.98 -7.78
N SER A 87 -16.51 -0.17 -8.36
CA SER A 87 -16.37 0.29 -9.75
C SER A 87 -15.15 1.19 -9.94
N THR A 88 -14.88 2.11 -9.02
CA THR A 88 -13.69 2.97 -9.03
C THR A 88 -12.41 2.15 -8.95
N LEU A 89 -12.36 1.15 -8.07
CA LEU A 89 -11.20 0.26 -7.96
C LEU A 89 -11.01 -0.59 -9.22
N SER A 90 -12.11 -1.09 -9.80
CA SER A 90 -12.09 -1.82 -11.08
C SER A 90 -11.56 -0.95 -12.22
N ASP A 91 -12.05 0.28 -12.35
CA ASP A 91 -11.61 1.23 -13.38
C ASP A 91 -10.13 1.58 -13.20
N ALA A 92 -9.68 1.78 -11.96
CA ALA A 92 -8.28 2.05 -11.65
C ALA A 92 -7.37 0.86 -12.02
N ASN A 93 -7.78 -0.37 -11.70
CA ASN A 93 -7.05 -1.58 -12.09
C ASN A 93 -6.97 -1.75 -13.61
N ALA A 94 -8.00 -1.35 -14.35
CA ALA A 94 -8.02 -1.45 -15.81
C ALA A 94 -7.18 -0.36 -16.50
N ARG A 95 -7.05 0.82 -15.88
CA ARG A 95 -6.38 1.98 -16.49
C ARG A 95 -4.92 2.12 -16.12
N ARG A 96 -4.53 1.67 -14.92
CA ARG A 96 -3.18 1.82 -14.39
C ARG A 96 -2.36 0.57 -14.67
N ASP A 97 -1.31 0.71 -15.46
CA ASP A 97 -0.47 -0.38 -15.93
C ASP A 97 0.40 -0.91 -14.78
N GLU A 98 0.75 -2.20 -14.83
CA GLU A 98 1.63 -2.81 -13.84
C GLU A 98 3.00 -2.12 -13.74
N ARG A 99 3.46 -1.48 -14.82
CA ARG A 99 4.72 -0.71 -14.89
C ARG A 99 4.79 0.39 -13.85
N PHE A 100 3.67 1.00 -13.48
CA PHE A 100 3.64 1.97 -12.39
C PHE A 100 4.06 1.34 -11.06
N PHE A 101 3.49 0.19 -10.72
CA PHE A 101 3.84 -0.52 -9.49
C PHE A 101 5.28 -1.02 -9.53
N GLU A 102 5.75 -1.48 -10.69
CA GLU A 102 7.15 -1.86 -10.90
C GLU A 102 8.10 -0.68 -10.67
N GLU A 103 7.79 0.49 -11.21
CA GLU A 103 8.62 1.70 -11.06
C GLU A 103 8.71 2.11 -9.58
N VAL A 104 7.57 2.13 -8.87
CA VAL A 104 7.54 2.39 -7.42
C VAL A 104 8.41 1.39 -6.67
N TYR A 105 8.26 0.09 -6.96
CA TYR A 105 9.08 -0.95 -6.32
C TYR A 105 10.58 -0.76 -6.58
N ARG A 106 10.97 -0.54 -7.84
CA ARG A 106 12.38 -0.38 -8.22
C ARG A 106 13.01 0.82 -7.55
N ASP A 107 12.28 1.92 -7.46
CA ASP A 107 12.74 3.12 -6.77
C ASP A 107 12.91 2.89 -5.26
N LEU A 108 11.93 2.26 -4.60
CA LEU A 108 12.03 1.89 -3.19
C LEU A 108 13.19 0.91 -2.93
N TYR A 109 13.33 -0.10 -3.78
CA TYR A 109 14.42 -1.08 -3.69
C TYR A 109 15.78 -0.40 -3.81
N LYS A 110 15.96 0.48 -4.81
CA LYS A 110 17.21 1.23 -5.00
C LYS A 110 17.59 2.06 -3.77
N GLN A 111 16.62 2.68 -3.11
CA GLN A 111 16.84 3.49 -1.90
C GLN A 111 17.17 2.64 -0.66
N ASN A 112 16.70 1.40 -0.60
CA ASN A 112 16.77 0.56 0.59
C ASN A 112 17.68 -0.66 0.44
N LYS A 113 18.24 -0.92 -0.75
CA LYS A 113 19.05 -2.11 -1.05
C LYS A 113 20.18 -2.32 -0.05
N ASP A 114 20.86 -1.26 0.39
CA ASP A 114 22.00 -1.39 1.30
C ASP A 114 21.53 -1.85 2.69
N LYS A 115 20.38 -1.36 3.16
CA LYS A 115 19.77 -1.81 4.42
C LYS A 115 19.26 -3.24 4.35
N LEU A 116 18.75 -3.66 3.19
CA LEU A 116 18.27 -5.02 2.95
C LEU A 116 19.43 -6.04 2.88
N LEU A 117 20.56 -5.64 2.31
CA LEU A 117 21.76 -6.48 2.17
C LEU A 117 22.58 -6.55 3.47
N LEU A 118 22.38 -5.64 4.41
CA LEU A 118 22.98 -5.65 5.75
C LEU A 118 22.19 -6.48 6.77
N LEU A 119 21.05 -7.07 6.39
CA LEU A 119 20.39 -8.06 7.25
C LEU A 119 21.29 -9.30 7.31
N PRO A 120 21.69 -9.79 8.49
CA PRO A 120 22.50 -10.99 8.59
C PRO A 120 21.78 -12.12 7.84
N ALA A 121 22.53 -12.81 6.97
CA ALA A 121 22.06 -14.04 6.35
C ALA A 121 21.45 -14.92 7.45
N LYS A 122 20.27 -15.49 7.17
CA LYS A 122 19.47 -16.31 8.09
C LYS A 122 20.38 -17.15 9.02
N PRO A 123 20.08 -17.27 10.32
CA PRO A 123 20.77 -18.23 11.16
C PRO A 123 20.60 -19.60 10.50
N THR A 124 21.70 -20.18 10.01
CA THR A 124 21.77 -21.59 9.67
C THR A 124 21.41 -22.34 10.94
N PHE A 125 20.20 -22.88 10.97
CA PHE A 125 19.78 -23.78 12.02
C PHE A 125 20.60 -25.05 11.87
N SER A 126 21.74 -25.12 12.56
CA SER A 126 22.51 -26.35 12.72
C SER A 126 21.71 -27.23 13.68
N MET A 127 21.11 -28.30 13.15
CA MET A 127 20.62 -29.39 13.99
C MET A 127 21.81 -29.97 14.78
N PRO A 128 21.72 -30.08 16.11
CA PRO A 128 22.71 -30.84 16.87
C PRO A 128 22.63 -32.33 16.48
N ASN A 129 23.80 -32.96 16.41
CA ASN A 129 24.00 -34.38 16.11
C ASN A 129 23.24 -35.32 17.06
#